data_AF-A0A3S4U9K2-F1
#
_entry.id   AF-A0A3S4U9K2-F1
#
_cell.length_a   1.000
_cell.length_b   1.000
_cell.length_c   1.000
_cell.angle_alpha   90.00
_cell.angle_beta   90.00
_cell.angle_gamma   90.00
#
_symmetry.space_group_name_H-M   'P 1'
#
loop_
_entity.id
_entity.type
_entity.pdbx_description
1 polymer ?
#
loop_
_entity_poly.entity_id
_entity_poly.type
_entity_poly.pdbx_seq_one_letter_code
_entity_poly.pdbx_strand_id
1 'polypeptide(L)'
;MIQIDEPAIREGLPLKRADWDAYLQWAGEAFRLSTMGCQDDTQIHTHMCYSEFNDILPAIANLDADVITIETSRSDMELLTAFADFKYPNDIGPGVYDIHSPRVPTDDEVEHLLRKALQVVPKERLWVNPDCGLKTRGWKETIEQLKVMIDVTKKIRKELAC
;
A
#
# COMPACT_ATOMS: atom_id res chain seq x y z
N MET A 1 -7.49 -14.81 -1.19
CA MET A 1 -6.58 -13.70 -0.85
C MET A 1 -5.48 -14.24 0.06
N ILE A 2 -4.22 -14.03 -0.33
CA ILE A 2 -3.02 -14.38 0.44
C ILE A 2 -2.13 -13.13 0.47
N GLN A 3 -1.63 -12.75 1.64
CA GLN A 3 -0.69 -11.63 1.78
C GLN A 3 0.71 -12.14 2.07
N ILE A 4 1.71 -11.61 1.35
CA ILE A 4 3.13 -11.90 1.51
C ILE A 4 3.88 -10.57 1.64
N ASP A 5 4.39 -10.30 2.83
CA ASP A 5 5.04 -9.02 3.14
C ASP A 5 6.54 -9.09 2.81
N GLU A 6 7.04 -8.07 2.13
CA GLU A 6 8.46 -7.92 1.78
C GLU A 6 9.05 -6.67 2.47
N PRO A 7 9.10 -6.63 3.82
CA PRO A 7 9.59 -5.47 4.55
C PRO A 7 11.09 -5.25 4.35
N ALA A 8 11.84 -6.22 3.85
CA ALA A 8 13.30 -6.16 3.75
C ALA A 8 13.85 -6.02 2.32
N ILE A 9 12.99 -5.95 1.30
CA ILE A 9 13.42 -5.85 -0.10
C ILE A 9 14.29 -4.61 -0.35
N ARG A 10 14.08 -3.53 0.41
CA ARG A 10 14.92 -2.33 0.34
C ARG A 10 16.18 -2.46 1.20
N GLU A 11 16.11 -3.12 2.34
CA GLU A 11 17.25 -3.29 3.26
C GLU A 11 18.37 -4.15 2.65
N GLY A 12 18.00 -5.10 1.79
CA GLY A 12 18.95 -5.95 1.08
C GLY A 12 19.64 -5.30 -0.12
N LEU A 13 19.30 -4.05 -0.48
CA LEU A 13 19.90 -3.38 -1.62
C LEU A 13 21.42 -3.23 -1.43
N PRO A 14 22.24 -3.66 -2.42
CA PRO A 14 23.67 -3.44 -2.38
C PRO A 14 24.03 -1.95 -2.24
N LEU A 15 25.11 -1.62 -1.53
CA LEU A 15 25.53 -0.22 -1.38
C LEU A 15 25.89 0.44 -2.72
N LYS A 16 26.35 -0.33 -3.70
CA LYS A 16 26.68 0.16 -5.04
C LYS A 16 25.44 0.05 -5.94
N ARG A 17 25.02 1.19 -6.49
CA ARG A 17 23.86 1.26 -7.42
C ARG A 17 24.00 0.31 -8.61
N ALA A 18 25.23 0.10 -9.11
CA ALA A 18 25.52 -0.80 -10.22
C ALA A 18 25.13 -2.26 -9.95
N ASP A 19 25.03 -2.66 -8.68
CA ASP A 19 24.69 -4.03 -8.28
C ASP A 19 23.18 -4.19 -7.96
N TRP A 20 22.39 -3.12 -8.02
CA TRP A 20 20.97 -3.16 -7.64
C TRP A 20 20.13 -4.03 -8.57
N ASP A 21 20.33 -3.93 -9.89
CA ASP A 21 19.49 -4.63 -10.86
C ASP A 21 19.58 -6.15 -10.69
N ALA A 22 20.80 -6.66 -10.48
CA ALA A 22 21.03 -8.08 -10.20
C ALA A 22 20.32 -8.52 -8.90
N TYR A 23 20.38 -7.69 -7.85
CA TYR A 23 19.69 -7.97 -6.59
C TYR A 23 18.17 -7.99 -6.74
N LEU A 24 17.61 -6.93 -7.33
CA LEU A 24 16.16 -6.76 -7.50
C LEU A 24 15.57 -7.84 -8.42
N GLN A 25 16.35 -8.30 -9.42
CA GLN A 25 15.93 -9.39 -10.29
C GLN A 25 15.72 -10.69 -9.52
N TRP A 26 16.72 -11.15 -8.74
CA TRP A 26 16.56 -12.41 -8.01
C TRP A 26 15.57 -12.28 -6.85
N ALA A 27 15.50 -11.13 -6.19
CA ALA A 27 14.55 -10.88 -5.10
C ALA A 27 13.11 -10.95 -5.62
N GLY A 28 12.82 -10.30 -6.74
CA GLY A 28 11.50 -10.37 -7.37
C GLY A 28 11.19 -11.73 -7.98
N GLU A 29 12.18 -12.50 -8.44
CA GLU A 29 11.99 -13.89 -8.83
C GLU A 29 11.63 -14.78 -7.63
N ALA A 30 12.32 -14.62 -6.49
CA ALA A 30 12.02 -15.37 -5.27
C ALA A 30 10.59 -15.12 -4.78
N PHE A 31 10.13 -13.86 -4.82
CA PHE A 31 8.75 -13.52 -4.49
C PHE A 31 7.76 -14.23 -5.42
N ARG A 32 7.93 -14.12 -6.74
CA ARG A 32 7.05 -14.76 -7.73
C ARG A 32 7.06 -16.29 -7.65
N LEU A 33 8.20 -16.91 -7.34
CA LEU A 33 8.29 -18.35 -7.12
C LEU A 33 7.44 -18.80 -5.93
N SER A 34 7.27 -17.97 -4.90
CA SER A 34 6.42 -18.29 -3.75
C SER A 34 4.92 -18.27 -4.07
N THR A 35 4.51 -17.56 -5.14
CA THR A 35 3.11 -17.37 -5.52
C THR A 35 2.72 -18.09 -6.82
N MET A 36 3.67 -18.58 -7.61
CA MET A 36 3.48 -19.18 -8.94
C MET A 36 2.43 -20.31 -9.01
N GLY A 37 2.17 -21.03 -7.91
CA GLY A 37 1.18 -22.11 -7.86
C GLY A 37 -0.26 -21.65 -7.59
N CYS A 38 -0.50 -20.36 -7.37
CA CYS A 38 -1.83 -19.83 -7.09
C CYS A 38 -2.71 -19.84 -8.33
N GLN A 39 -4.03 -19.97 -8.13
CA GLN A 39 -5.02 -19.90 -9.21
C GLN A 39 -5.31 -18.44 -9.57
N ASP A 40 -5.82 -18.18 -10.77
CA ASP A 40 -6.16 -16.81 -11.23
C ASP A 40 -7.22 -16.10 -10.35
N ASP A 41 -8.03 -16.85 -9.60
CA ASP A 41 -9.00 -16.30 -8.64
C ASP A 41 -8.39 -16.06 -7.24
N THR A 42 -7.12 -16.41 -7.04
CA THR A 42 -6.39 -16.20 -5.80
C THR A 42 -5.61 -14.90 -5.84
N GLN A 43 -6.17 -13.87 -5.21
CA GLN A 43 -5.52 -12.56 -5.13
C GLN A 43 -4.30 -12.56 -4.17
N ILE A 44 -3.14 -12.15 -4.67
CA ILE A 44 -1.88 -11.95 -3.96
C ILE A 44 -1.74 -10.49 -3.55
N HIS A 45 -1.59 -10.29 -2.25
CA HIS A 45 -1.31 -8.99 -1.65
C HIS A 45 0.14 -8.93 -1.20
N THR A 46 0.76 -7.76 -1.31
CA THR A 46 2.04 -7.51 -0.66
C THR A 46 2.00 -6.19 0.11
N HIS A 47 2.63 -6.16 1.28
CA HIS A 47 2.82 -4.96 2.08
C HIS A 47 4.29 -4.57 2.12
N MET A 48 4.58 -3.28 2.00
CA MET A 48 5.91 -2.73 2.15
C MET A 48 5.92 -1.52 3.09
N CYS A 49 6.73 -1.60 4.14
CA CYS A 49 6.81 -0.63 5.25
C CYS A 49 7.63 0.64 4.94
N TYR A 50 7.72 1.09 3.69
CA TYR A 50 8.54 2.27 3.35
C TYR A 50 7.75 3.36 2.64
N SER A 51 8.15 4.60 2.89
CA SER A 51 7.54 5.79 2.29
C SER A 51 8.33 6.31 1.07
N GLU A 52 9.34 5.59 0.59
CA GLU A 52 10.19 6.01 -0.52
C GLU A 52 10.45 4.81 -1.43
N PHE A 53 9.90 4.82 -2.64
CA PHE A 53 10.05 3.72 -3.60
C PHE A 53 10.51 4.17 -4.99
N ASN A 54 10.70 5.48 -5.19
CA ASN A 54 10.93 6.09 -6.51
C ASN A 54 12.03 5.37 -7.32
N ASP A 55 13.12 4.97 -6.66
CA ASP A 55 14.27 4.32 -7.31
C ASP A 55 14.06 2.84 -7.65
N ILE A 56 13.01 2.21 -7.12
CA ILE A 56 12.74 0.76 -7.24
C ILE A 56 11.30 0.44 -7.69
N LEU A 57 10.49 1.43 -8.07
CA LEU A 57 9.13 1.22 -8.60
C LEU A 57 9.07 0.16 -9.72
N PRO A 58 9.99 0.13 -10.70
CA PRO A 58 9.98 -0.92 -11.72
C PRO A 58 10.15 -2.33 -11.12
N ALA A 59 10.97 -2.48 -10.08
CA ALA A 59 11.16 -3.76 -9.42
C ALA A 59 9.93 -4.18 -8.60
N ILE A 60 9.25 -3.21 -7.96
CA ILE A 60 7.99 -3.45 -7.26
C ILE A 60 6.91 -3.92 -8.22
N ALA A 61 6.77 -3.26 -9.39
CA ALA A 61 5.85 -3.71 -10.43
C ALA A 61 6.17 -5.12 -10.94
N ASN A 62 7.47 -5.46 -11.03
CA ASN A 62 7.92 -6.79 -11.43
C ASN A 62 7.68 -7.89 -10.38
N LEU A 63 7.25 -7.54 -9.15
CA LEU A 63 6.76 -8.54 -8.20
C LEU A 63 5.44 -9.18 -8.66
N ASP A 64 4.70 -8.48 -9.51
CA ASP A 64 3.44 -8.97 -10.08
C ASP A 64 2.40 -9.34 -9.02
N ALA A 65 2.37 -8.56 -7.92
CA ALA A 65 1.32 -8.69 -6.91
C ALA A 65 0.04 -8.00 -7.40
N ASP A 66 -1.11 -8.62 -7.18
CA ASP A 66 -2.41 -8.07 -7.56
C ASP A 66 -2.73 -6.78 -6.83
N VAL A 67 -2.38 -6.73 -5.53
CA VAL A 67 -2.58 -5.56 -4.67
C VAL A 67 -1.31 -5.26 -3.89
N ILE A 68 -0.88 -4.00 -3.91
CA ILE A 68 0.19 -3.52 -3.03
C ILE A 68 -0.37 -2.55 -1.98
N THR A 69 0.01 -2.74 -0.72
CA THR A 69 -0.28 -1.79 0.35
C THR A 69 0.99 -1.10 0.82
N ILE A 70 0.94 0.22 0.96
CA ILE A 70 2.10 1.06 1.26
C ILE A 70 1.78 2.05 2.38
N GLU A 71 2.80 2.37 3.18
CA GLU A 71 2.71 3.38 4.23
C GLU A 71 2.74 4.79 3.64
N THR A 72 1.67 5.56 3.82
CA THR A 72 1.54 6.88 3.16
C THR A 72 0.91 7.97 4.03
N SER A 73 0.34 7.65 5.20
CA SER A 73 -0.41 8.63 5.97
C SER A 73 0.45 9.82 6.46
N ARG A 74 1.76 9.59 6.66
CA ARG A 74 2.73 10.61 7.11
C ARG A 74 3.36 11.43 6.00
N SER A 75 3.36 10.93 4.76
CA SER A 75 3.97 11.60 3.60
C SER A 75 2.95 12.37 2.75
N ASP A 76 1.74 12.62 3.29
CA ASP A 76 0.65 13.36 2.63
C ASP A 76 0.36 12.88 1.18
N MET A 77 0.53 11.57 0.95
CA MET A 77 0.35 10.89 -0.33
C MET A 77 1.35 11.26 -1.44
N GLU A 78 2.50 11.87 -1.13
CA GLU A 78 3.55 12.20 -2.13
C GLU A 78 4.03 10.97 -2.93
N LEU A 79 4.05 9.80 -2.30
CA LEU A 79 4.38 8.55 -2.99
C LEU A 79 3.41 8.20 -4.11
N LEU A 80 2.12 8.49 -3.94
CA LEU A 80 1.09 8.10 -4.90
C LEU A 80 1.27 8.81 -6.25
N THR A 81 1.82 10.03 -6.26
CA THR A 81 2.17 10.71 -7.51
C THR A 81 3.21 9.91 -8.32
N ALA A 82 4.17 9.27 -7.66
CA ALA A 82 5.16 8.45 -8.35
C ALA A 82 4.53 7.18 -8.97
N PHE A 83 3.58 6.55 -8.28
CA PHE A 83 2.81 5.42 -8.84
C PHE A 83 1.94 5.86 -10.03
N ALA A 84 1.38 7.07 -9.98
CA ALA A 84 0.59 7.64 -11.07
C ALA A 84 1.45 7.93 -12.31
N ASP A 85 2.60 8.59 -12.12
CA ASP A 85 3.56 8.91 -13.18
C ASP A 85 4.14 7.64 -13.83
N PHE A 86 4.44 6.64 -12.99
CA PHE A 86 4.88 5.32 -13.44
C PHE A 86 3.75 4.52 -14.12
N LYS A 87 2.49 4.93 -13.97
CA LYS A 87 1.29 4.22 -14.43
C LYS A 87 1.24 2.79 -13.92
N TYR A 88 1.36 2.63 -12.60
CA TYR A 88 1.33 1.32 -11.98
C TYR A 88 0.07 0.53 -12.41
N PRO A 89 0.24 -0.73 -12.88
CA PRO A 89 -0.84 -1.46 -13.54
C PRO A 89 -1.84 -2.07 -12.54
N ASN A 90 -1.39 -2.41 -11.33
CA ASN A 90 -2.16 -3.22 -10.39
C ASN A 90 -2.84 -2.36 -9.31
N ASP A 91 -3.55 -2.99 -8.38
CA ASP A 91 -4.29 -2.30 -7.32
C ASP A 91 -3.35 -1.75 -6.24
N ILE A 92 -3.77 -0.66 -5.60
CA ILE A 92 -2.97 0.04 -4.59
C ILE A 92 -3.84 0.36 -3.36
N GLY A 93 -3.30 0.07 -2.18
CA GLY A 93 -3.83 0.42 -0.88
C GLY A 93 -2.93 1.39 -0.12
N PRO A 94 -3.07 2.70 -0.34
CA PRO A 94 -2.34 3.70 0.42
C PRO A 94 -2.89 3.74 1.85
N GLY A 95 -2.01 3.65 2.85
CA GLY A 95 -2.40 3.78 4.24
C GLY A 95 -3.07 5.13 4.53
N VAL A 96 -4.27 5.08 5.12
CA VAL A 96 -5.11 6.27 5.37
C VAL A 96 -5.11 6.76 6.81
N TYR A 97 -4.37 6.08 7.70
CA TYR A 97 -4.09 6.60 9.04
C TYR A 97 -2.81 6.00 9.64
N ASP A 98 -2.16 6.80 10.47
CA ASP A 98 -0.90 6.47 11.14
C ASP A 98 -1.14 5.50 12.30
N ILE A 99 -0.75 4.24 12.10
CA ILE A 99 -0.86 3.21 13.13
C ILE A 99 0.14 3.39 14.26
N HIS A 100 1.14 4.27 14.16
CA HIS A 100 2.13 4.51 15.23
C HIS A 100 1.66 5.58 16.22
N SER A 101 0.48 6.17 16.00
CA SER A 101 -0.15 7.11 16.91
C SER A 101 -1.39 6.47 17.58
N PRO A 102 -1.58 6.65 18.90
CA PRO A 102 -2.82 6.25 19.58
C PRO A 102 -3.99 7.20 19.26
N ARG A 103 -3.73 8.30 18.56
CA ARG A 103 -4.75 9.30 18.19
C ARG A 103 -5.73 8.70 17.19
N VAL A 104 -7.02 8.86 17.46
CA VAL A 104 -8.07 8.58 16.47
C VAL A 104 -8.05 9.69 15.42
N PRO A 105 -7.91 9.39 14.12
CA PRO A 105 -8.00 10.40 13.07
C PRO A 105 -9.44 10.93 13.02
N THR A 106 -9.58 12.16 12.56
CA THR A 106 -10.88 12.75 12.26
C THR A 106 -11.39 12.26 10.90
N ASP A 107 -12.70 12.29 10.70
CA ASP A 107 -13.33 11.96 9.42
C ASP A 107 -12.75 12.79 8.27
N ASP A 108 -12.52 14.09 8.50
CA ASP A 108 -11.96 15.01 7.50
C ASP A 108 -10.53 14.64 7.08
N GLU A 109 -9.69 14.17 8.02
CA GLU A 109 -8.32 13.73 7.72
C GLU A 109 -8.32 12.49 6.82
N VAL A 110 -9.13 11.48 7.15
CA VAL A 110 -9.23 10.26 6.34
C VAL A 110 -9.85 10.57 4.98
N GLU A 111 -10.88 11.43 4.94
CA GLU A 111 -11.53 11.84 3.70
C GLU A 111 -10.57 12.58 2.77
N HIS A 112 -9.78 13.51 3.31
CA HIS A 112 -8.76 14.24 2.55
C HIS A 112 -7.76 13.29 1.89
N LEU A 113 -7.23 12.32 2.64
CA LEU A 113 -6.28 11.33 2.13
C LEU A 113 -6.91 10.43 1.05
N LEU A 114 -8.14 9.96 1.26
CA LEU A 114 -8.85 9.15 0.27
C LEU A 114 -9.18 9.92 -1.02
N ARG A 115 -9.60 11.19 -0.90
CA ARG A 115 -9.87 12.03 -2.07
C ARG A 115 -8.61 12.33 -2.86
N LYS A 116 -7.48 12.55 -2.20
CA LYS A 116 -6.17 12.65 -2.86
C LYS A 116 -5.83 11.36 -3.61
N ALA A 117 -5.98 10.20 -2.98
CA ALA A 117 -5.72 8.92 -3.64
C ALA A 117 -6.61 8.71 -4.88
N LEU A 118 -7.88 9.10 -4.82
CA LEU A 118 -8.82 9.03 -5.95
C LEU A 118 -8.47 9.96 -7.12
N GLN A 119 -7.64 10.98 -6.94
CA GLN A 119 -7.19 11.85 -8.04
C GLN A 119 -6.15 11.15 -8.93
N VAL A 120 -5.47 10.14 -8.41
CA VAL A 120 -4.30 9.51 -9.03
C VAL A 120 -4.46 8.01 -9.27
N VAL A 121 -5.29 7.34 -8.47
CA VAL A 121 -5.63 5.92 -8.61
C VAL A 121 -7.12 5.79 -8.97
N PRO A 122 -7.48 5.06 -10.05
CA PRO A 122 -8.87 4.77 -10.36
C PRO A 122 -9.59 4.10 -9.19
N LYS A 123 -10.85 4.48 -8.94
CA LYS A 123 -11.63 4.01 -7.79
C LYS A 123 -11.77 2.49 -7.74
N GLU A 124 -11.72 1.81 -8.90
CA GLU A 124 -11.82 0.36 -9.03
C GLU A 124 -10.58 -0.36 -8.51
N ARG A 125 -9.44 0.34 -8.46
CA ARG A 125 -8.12 -0.19 -8.06
C ARG A 125 -7.65 0.30 -6.69
N LEU A 126 -8.45 1.14 -6.02
CA LEU A 126 -8.09 1.77 -4.75
C LEU A 126 -8.60 0.93 -3.56
N TRP A 127 -7.66 0.41 -2.77
CA TRP A 127 -7.93 -0.23 -1.49
C TRP A 127 -7.86 0.78 -0.35
N VAL A 128 -8.58 0.50 0.74
CA VAL A 128 -8.56 1.34 1.95
C VAL A 128 -8.09 0.51 3.12
N ASN A 129 -6.95 0.87 3.68
CA ASN A 129 -6.27 0.15 4.76
C ASN A 129 -5.54 1.11 5.70
N PRO A 130 -5.19 0.67 6.93
CA PRO A 130 -4.22 1.36 7.78
C PRO A 130 -2.83 1.39 7.14
N ASP A 131 -1.93 2.21 7.68
CA ASP A 131 -0.52 2.21 7.25
C ASP A 131 0.15 0.84 7.39
N CYS A 132 -0.02 0.15 8.53
CA CYS A 132 0.63 -1.13 8.80
C CYS A 132 -0.20 -1.99 9.78
N GLY A 133 0.39 -3.05 10.31
CA GLY A 133 -0.22 -3.93 11.30
C GLY A 133 -0.51 -3.24 12.64
N LEU A 134 -1.62 -3.66 13.27
CA LEU A 134 -2.16 -3.02 14.48
C LEU A 134 -1.62 -3.62 15.80
N LYS A 135 -0.57 -4.45 15.73
CA LYS A 135 -0.04 -5.23 16.87
C LYS A 135 0.34 -4.37 18.07
N THR A 136 0.78 -3.13 17.83
CA THR A 136 1.26 -2.23 18.89
C THR A 136 0.16 -1.35 19.50
N ARG A 137 -1.07 -1.43 19.00
CA ARG A 137 -2.21 -0.59 19.42
C ARG A 137 -3.11 -1.26 20.44
N GLY A 138 -3.81 -0.43 21.23
CA GLY A 138 -4.86 -0.87 22.13
C GLY A 138 -6.17 -1.16 21.40
N TRP A 139 -7.01 -2.04 21.95
CA TRP A 139 -8.29 -2.38 21.34
C TRP A 139 -9.23 -1.18 21.18
N LYS A 140 -9.32 -0.32 22.20
CA LYS A 140 -10.21 0.84 22.18
C LYS A 140 -9.89 1.79 21.02
N GLU A 141 -8.64 2.25 20.95
CA GLU A 141 -8.18 3.15 19.88
C GLU A 141 -8.28 2.49 18.51
N THR A 142 -7.93 1.19 18.40
CA THR A 142 -8.02 0.46 17.12
C THR A 142 -9.45 0.42 16.58
N ILE A 143 -10.42 0.10 17.44
CA ILE A 143 -11.83 0.03 17.02
C ILE A 143 -12.34 1.42 16.61
N GLU A 144 -11.98 2.46 17.35
CA GLU A 144 -12.36 3.84 17.04
C GLU A 144 -11.74 4.32 15.71
N GLN A 145 -10.44 4.06 15.49
CA GLN A 145 -9.72 4.37 14.25
C GLN A 145 -10.33 3.66 13.03
N LEU A 146 -10.55 2.34 13.12
CA LEU A 146 -11.12 1.55 12.03
C LEU A 146 -12.57 1.97 11.72
N LYS A 147 -13.33 2.38 12.74
CA LYS A 147 -14.70 2.86 12.55
C LYS A 147 -14.74 4.12 11.71
N VAL A 148 -13.90 5.12 12.03
CA VAL A 148 -13.76 6.34 11.22
C VAL A 148 -13.42 6.00 9.78
N MET A 149 -12.42 5.13 9.57
CA MET A 149 -12.00 4.70 8.23
C MET A 149 -13.15 4.09 7.42
N ILE A 150 -13.92 3.19 8.02
CA ILE A 150 -15.05 2.53 7.35
C ILE A 150 -16.19 3.51 7.07
N ASP A 151 -16.52 4.40 8.01
CA ASP A 151 -17.62 5.34 7.87
C ASP A 151 -17.36 6.37 6.75
N VAL A 152 -16.14 6.90 6.67
CA VAL A 152 -15.69 7.76 5.55
C VAL A 152 -15.70 7.00 4.23
N THR A 153 -15.19 5.77 4.20
CA THR A 153 -15.19 4.93 2.98
C THR A 153 -16.61 4.72 2.46
N LYS A 154 -17.58 4.45 3.36
CA LYS A 154 -19.00 4.30 2.99
C LYS A 154 -19.60 5.60 2.46
N LYS A 155 -19.23 6.75 3.04
CA LYS A 155 -19.67 8.07 2.55
C LYS A 155 -19.20 8.28 1.11
N ILE A 156 -17.90 8.14 0.86
CA ILE A 156 -17.30 8.34 -0.48
C ILE A 156 -17.89 7.35 -1.51
N ARG A 157 -18.07 6.08 -1.14
CA ARG A 157 -18.70 5.09 -2.04
C ARG A 157 -20.11 5.48 -2.48
N LYS A 158 -20.91 6.09 -1.60
CA LYS A 158 -22.24 6.59 -1.96
C LYS A 158 -22.16 7.75 -2.96
N GLU A 159 -21.23 8.67 -2.75
CA GLU A 159 -21.02 9.80 -3.66
C GLU A 159 -20.57 9.35 -5.06
N LEU A 160 -19.70 8.33 -5.14
CA LEU A 160 -19.18 7.78 -6.41
C LEU A 160 -20.16 6.87 -7.16
N ALA A 161 -21.28 6.50 -6.52
CA ALA A 161 -22.36 5.70 -7.10
C ALA A 161 -23.47 6.57 -7.73
N CYS A 162 -23.46 7.87 -7.46
CA CYS A 162 -24.32 8.87 -8.10
C CYS A 162 -23.68 9.40 -9.38
#